data_AF-E9ENQ7-F1
#
_entry.id   AF-E9ENQ7-F1
#
_cell.length_a   1.000
_cell.length_b   1.000
_cell.length_c   1.000
_cell.angle_alpha   90.00
_cell.angle_beta   90.00
_cell.angle_gamma   90.00
#
_symmetry.space_group_name_H-M   'P 1'
#
loop_
_entity.id
_entity.type
_entity.pdbx_description
1 polymer ?
#
loop_
_entity_poly.entity_id
_entity_poly.type
_entity_poly.pdbx_seq_one_letter_code
_entity_poly.pdbx_strand_id
1 'polypeptide(L)'
;MSNEVFNPARHIDAILLSFHYCDHLHEATLREFHGNVPVIATPQAARIIRPWNHFCTVAVIHDLKPAATSWRVSDLHPGPCLPPWLAVLRLPGHREMNFSTAIIWTHVEDNGTEVHETILTSPHGTLLDQGPFQAFLNSEPKTRKLAMLHGNKESHIGGKQTSFGAKGGLGLYRKLGGPKYWVLSHDLPLAYAGIFMRLSRAADTPRTLEWALDHEFLEQGLHRKRPDVFKMTNGGCLVLEA
;
A
#
# COMPACT_ATOMS: atom_id res chain seq x y z
N MET A 1 -29.26 14.84 -16.82
CA MET A 1 -28.17 14.07 -16.17
C MET A 1 -28.50 14.05 -14.68
N SER A 2 -28.96 12.92 -14.17
CA SER A 2 -29.32 12.76 -12.76
C SER A 2 -28.06 12.86 -11.91
N ASN A 3 -28.08 13.72 -10.89
CA ASN A 3 -27.12 13.70 -9.79
C ASN A 3 -27.40 12.47 -8.91
N GLU A 4 -27.20 11.27 -9.45
CA GLU A 4 -27.07 10.11 -8.58
C GLU A 4 -25.76 10.27 -7.82
N VAL A 5 -25.88 10.50 -6.51
CA VAL A 5 -24.76 10.35 -5.57
C VAL A 5 -24.21 8.96 -5.81
N PHE A 6 -22.95 8.87 -6.27
CA PHE A 6 -22.25 7.61 -6.44
C PHE A 6 -22.46 6.76 -5.19
N ASN A 7 -23.22 5.68 -5.31
CA ASN A 7 -23.41 4.71 -4.24
C ASN A 7 -22.35 3.62 -4.42
N PRO A 8 -21.18 3.71 -3.76
CA PRO A 8 -20.10 2.74 -3.91
C PRO A 8 -20.58 1.32 -3.60
N ALA A 9 -21.56 1.15 -2.69
CA ALA A 9 -22.00 -0.19 -2.29
C ALA A 9 -22.60 -1.03 -3.44
N ARG A 10 -22.96 -0.42 -4.58
CA ARG A 10 -23.44 -1.13 -5.79
C ARG A 10 -22.42 -1.24 -6.93
N HIS A 11 -21.25 -0.62 -6.80
CA HIS A 11 -20.24 -0.50 -7.86
C HIS A 11 -18.84 -0.96 -7.43
N ILE A 12 -18.71 -1.61 -6.28
CA ILE A 12 -17.44 -2.14 -5.77
C ILE A 12 -17.38 -3.64 -6.08
N ASP A 13 -16.46 -4.01 -6.96
CA ASP A 13 -16.27 -5.40 -7.39
C ASP A 13 -15.39 -6.21 -6.43
N ALA A 14 -14.60 -5.55 -5.58
CA ALA A 14 -13.72 -6.19 -4.60
C ALA A 14 -13.30 -5.24 -3.48
N ILE A 15 -13.06 -5.80 -2.28
CA ILE A 15 -12.48 -5.08 -1.14
C ILE A 15 -11.10 -5.65 -0.84
N LEU A 16 -10.09 -4.78 -0.75
CA LEU A 16 -8.72 -5.17 -0.42
C LEU A 16 -8.37 -4.76 1.03
N LEU A 17 -8.10 -5.75 1.89
CA LEU A 17 -7.71 -5.56 3.29
C LEU A 17 -6.24 -5.95 3.48
N SER A 18 -5.37 -4.97 3.29
CA SER A 18 -3.90 -5.15 3.34
C SER A 18 -3.34 -5.21 4.76
N PHE A 19 -4.13 -4.90 5.79
CA PHE A 19 -3.72 -4.92 7.20
C PHE A 19 -4.89 -5.30 8.11
N HIS A 20 -4.59 -5.69 9.35
CA HIS A 20 -5.57 -6.34 10.23
C HIS A 20 -5.83 -5.61 11.56
N TYR A 21 -5.22 -4.44 11.76
CA TYR A 21 -5.53 -3.62 12.93
C TYR A 21 -6.94 -3.01 12.79
N CYS A 22 -7.54 -2.66 13.92
CA CYS A 22 -8.96 -2.29 13.99
C CYS A 22 -9.31 -1.03 13.18
N ASP A 23 -8.35 -0.14 12.97
CA ASP A 23 -8.47 1.04 12.10
C ASP A 23 -8.55 0.69 10.60
N HIS A 24 -8.26 -0.56 10.24
CA HIS A 24 -8.45 -1.11 8.89
C HIS A 24 -9.61 -2.10 8.79
N LEU A 25 -10.14 -2.58 9.95
CA LEU A 25 -11.16 -3.63 10.04
C LEU A 25 -12.37 -3.18 10.87
N HIS A 26 -12.84 -1.96 10.65
CA HIS A 26 -14.03 -1.47 11.34
C HIS A 26 -15.28 -2.22 10.86
N GLU A 27 -15.79 -3.13 11.69
CA GLU A 27 -16.86 -4.07 11.32
C GLU A 27 -18.13 -3.38 10.82
N ALA A 28 -18.58 -2.33 11.52
CA ALA A 28 -19.81 -1.63 11.15
C ALA A 28 -19.72 -1.05 9.72
N THR A 29 -18.59 -0.44 9.37
CA THR A 29 -18.35 0.09 8.02
C THR A 29 -18.24 -1.03 6.98
N LEU A 30 -17.55 -2.13 7.30
CA LEU A 30 -17.43 -3.24 6.36
C LEU A 30 -18.77 -3.94 6.10
N ARG A 31 -19.69 -3.95 7.07
CA ARG A 31 -21.04 -4.49 6.89
C ARG A 31 -21.96 -3.62 6.03
N GLU A 32 -21.60 -2.38 5.73
CA GLU A 32 -22.34 -1.53 4.78
C GLU A 32 -22.19 -2.04 3.34
N PHE A 33 -21.11 -2.76 3.02
CA PHE A 33 -20.92 -3.39 1.72
C PHE A 33 -21.75 -4.67 1.60
N HIS A 34 -22.20 -4.98 0.38
CA HIS A 34 -22.97 -6.19 0.13
C HIS A 34 -22.13 -7.46 0.38
N GLY A 35 -22.70 -8.49 1.02
CA GLY A 35 -21.98 -9.72 1.38
C GLY A 35 -21.41 -10.52 0.19
N ASN A 36 -21.91 -10.29 -1.02
CA ASN A 36 -21.38 -10.90 -2.25
C ASN A 36 -20.10 -10.24 -2.77
N VAL A 37 -19.73 -9.06 -2.27
CA VAL A 37 -18.47 -8.42 -2.68
C VAL A 37 -17.30 -9.25 -2.14
N PRO A 38 -16.41 -9.76 -3.00
CA PRO A 38 -15.28 -10.55 -2.54
C PRO A 38 -14.31 -9.70 -1.73
N VAL A 39 -13.85 -10.25 -0.62
CA VAL A 39 -12.83 -9.61 0.22
C VAL A 39 -11.51 -10.34 0.03
N ILE A 40 -10.50 -9.61 -0.41
CA ILE A 40 -9.13 -10.08 -0.55
C ILE A 40 -8.35 -9.54 0.64
N ALA A 41 -7.91 -10.42 1.53
CA ALA A 41 -7.42 -10.03 2.84
C ALA A 41 -6.08 -10.70 3.19
N THR A 42 -5.28 -10.05 4.02
CA THR A 42 -4.15 -10.75 4.67
C THR A 42 -4.64 -11.94 5.50
N PRO A 43 -3.80 -12.96 5.77
CA PRO A 43 -4.20 -14.11 6.59
C PRO A 43 -4.78 -13.72 7.95
N GLN A 44 -4.23 -12.66 8.58
CA GLN A 44 -4.69 -12.14 9.86
C GLN A 44 -6.07 -11.47 9.72
N ALA A 45 -6.25 -10.61 8.72
CA ALA A 45 -7.53 -9.95 8.49
C ALA A 45 -8.64 -10.97 8.14
N ALA A 46 -8.33 -11.98 7.31
CA ALA A 46 -9.26 -13.04 6.97
C ALA A 46 -9.77 -13.81 8.20
N ARG A 47 -8.90 -14.07 9.19
CA ARG A 47 -9.29 -14.74 10.45
C ARG A 47 -10.25 -13.89 11.29
N ILE A 48 -10.13 -12.57 11.23
CA ILE A 48 -10.99 -11.64 11.98
C ILE A 48 -12.37 -11.54 11.31
N ILE A 49 -12.43 -11.41 9.98
CA ILE A 49 -13.68 -11.13 9.27
C ILE A 49 -14.52 -12.37 8.96
N ARG A 50 -13.91 -13.56 8.86
CA ARG A 50 -14.66 -14.81 8.56
C ARG A 50 -15.73 -15.11 9.63
N PRO A 51 -15.44 -15.04 10.94
CA PRO A 51 -16.44 -15.21 11.99
C PRO A 51 -17.62 -14.25 11.93
N TRP A 52 -17.50 -13.11 11.23
CA TRP A 52 -18.61 -12.17 11.05
C TRP A 52 -19.76 -12.74 10.22
N ASN A 53 -19.49 -13.80 9.43
CA ASN A 53 -20.45 -14.47 8.54
C ASN A 53 -21.20 -13.50 7.61
N HIS A 54 -20.54 -12.42 7.19
CA HIS A 54 -21.11 -11.39 6.32
C HIS A 54 -20.72 -11.59 4.86
N PHE A 55 -19.43 -11.80 4.60
CA PHE A 55 -18.90 -11.92 3.24
C PHE A 55 -18.88 -13.38 2.79
N CYS A 56 -19.49 -13.67 1.65
CA CYS A 56 -19.54 -15.01 1.06
C CYS A 56 -18.17 -15.49 0.58
N THR A 57 -17.32 -14.55 0.15
CA THR A 57 -15.99 -14.85 -0.41
C THR A 57 -14.92 -14.07 0.33
N VAL A 58 -14.01 -14.80 1.01
CA VAL A 58 -12.82 -14.23 1.67
C VAL A 58 -11.56 -14.94 1.18
N ALA A 59 -10.90 -14.32 0.20
CA ALA A 59 -9.64 -14.75 -0.39
C ALA A 59 -8.43 -14.22 0.40
N VAL A 60 -7.31 -14.93 0.31
CA VAL A 60 -6.09 -14.63 1.07
C VAL A 60 -5.01 -14.06 0.16
N ILE A 61 -4.42 -12.94 0.58
CA ILE A 61 -3.21 -12.36 -0.01
C ILE A 61 -2.01 -13.16 0.49
N HIS A 62 -1.13 -13.55 -0.42
CA HIS A 62 0.07 -14.30 -0.09
C HIS A 62 1.30 -13.40 0.00
N ASP A 63 2.23 -13.80 0.87
CA ASP A 63 3.51 -13.12 1.05
C ASP A 63 4.50 -13.56 -0.02
N LEU A 64 5.10 -12.59 -0.73
CA LEU A 64 6.24 -12.87 -1.59
C LEU A 64 7.42 -13.32 -0.75
N LYS A 65 8.04 -14.44 -1.12
CA LYS A 65 9.19 -14.98 -0.39
C LYS A 65 10.47 -14.21 -0.73
N PRO A 66 11.41 -14.06 0.21
CA PRO A 66 12.70 -13.40 -0.03
C PRO A 66 13.52 -13.97 -1.20
N ALA A 67 13.38 -15.26 -1.49
CA ALA A 67 14.08 -15.95 -2.56
C ALA A 67 13.25 -16.07 -3.86
N ALA A 68 12.08 -15.42 -3.92
CA ALA A 68 11.22 -15.52 -5.09
C ALA A 68 11.89 -14.84 -6.30
N THR A 69 11.92 -15.56 -7.43
CA THR A 69 12.39 -15.03 -8.72
C THR A 69 11.25 -14.50 -9.58
N SER A 70 10.00 -14.79 -9.20
CA SER A 70 8.80 -14.35 -9.90
C SER A 70 7.69 -13.99 -8.91
N TRP A 71 6.93 -12.95 -9.25
CA TRP A 71 5.65 -12.63 -8.59
C TRP A 71 4.47 -13.34 -9.25
N ARG A 72 4.61 -13.81 -10.49
CA ARG A 72 3.54 -14.41 -11.31
C ARG A 72 3.56 -15.93 -11.17
N VAL A 73 3.33 -16.41 -9.95
CA VAL A 73 3.15 -17.84 -9.67
C VAL A 73 1.73 -18.10 -9.19
N SER A 74 1.15 -19.24 -9.59
CA SER A 74 -0.24 -19.60 -9.30
C SER A 74 -0.57 -19.51 -7.81
N ASP A 75 0.34 -19.98 -6.96
CA ASP A 75 0.16 -20.02 -5.50
C ASP A 75 0.15 -18.63 -4.84
N LEU A 76 0.62 -17.58 -5.53
CA LEU A 76 0.54 -16.20 -5.01
C LEU A 76 -0.78 -15.51 -5.38
N HIS A 77 -1.49 -15.99 -6.40
CA HIS A 77 -2.76 -15.40 -6.81
C HIS A 77 -3.84 -15.65 -5.74
N PRO A 78 -4.65 -14.65 -5.33
CA PRO A 78 -5.71 -14.83 -4.33
C PRO A 78 -6.87 -15.76 -4.73
N GLY A 79 -6.77 -16.47 -5.87
CA GLY A 79 -7.82 -17.33 -6.41
C GLY A 79 -8.79 -16.63 -7.38
N PRO A 80 -9.90 -17.29 -7.76
CA PRO A 80 -10.74 -16.91 -8.90
C PRO A 80 -11.65 -15.71 -8.64
N CYS A 81 -11.68 -15.15 -7.43
CA CYS A 81 -12.41 -13.93 -7.14
C CYS A 81 -11.73 -12.68 -7.74
N LEU A 82 -10.47 -12.81 -8.16
CA LEU A 82 -9.78 -11.81 -8.95
C LEU A 82 -9.57 -12.35 -10.37
N PRO A 83 -9.67 -11.49 -11.39
CA PRO A 83 -9.35 -11.89 -12.74
C PRO A 83 -7.85 -12.20 -12.88
N PRO A 84 -7.45 -13.11 -13.78
CA PRO A 84 -6.06 -13.58 -13.89
C PRO A 84 -5.06 -12.49 -14.31
N TRP A 85 -5.55 -11.35 -14.80
CA TRP A 85 -4.75 -10.19 -15.15
C TRP A 85 -4.49 -9.23 -13.97
N LEU A 86 -5.11 -9.46 -12.80
CA LEU A 86 -4.93 -8.64 -11.60
C LEU A 86 -4.35 -9.47 -10.45
N ALA A 87 -3.10 -9.19 -10.09
CA ALA A 87 -2.46 -9.83 -8.94
C ALA A 87 -2.34 -8.87 -7.77
N VAL A 88 -2.51 -9.39 -6.55
CA VAL A 88 -2.25 -8.65 -5.31
C VAL A 88 -1.39 -9.50 -4.41
N LEU A 89 -0.25 -8.96 -3.99
CA LEU A 89 0.69 -9.66 -3.10
C LEU A 89 1.22 -8.75 -2.01
N ARG A 90 1.53 -9.37 -0.87
CA ARG A 90 2.15 -8.69 0.26
C ARG A 90 3.66 -8.86 0.20
N LEU A 91 4.35 -7.78 0.53
CA LEU A 91 5.80 -7.72 0.71
C LEU A 91 6.04 -7.46 2.20
N PRO A 92 6.21 -8.51 3.04
CA PRO A 92 6.55 -8.32 4.43
C PRO A 92 7.87 -7.55 4.55
N GLY A 93 7.95 -6.63 5.50
CA GLY A 93 9.22 -6.03 5.90
C GLY A 93 9.62 -6.47 7.30
N HIS A 94 10.58 -5.74 7.87
CA HIS A 94 11.25 -6.09 9.13
C HIS A 94 10.34 -6.09 10.38
N ARG A 95 9.16 -5.47 10.29
CA ARG A 95 8.12 -5.45 11.33
C ARG A 95 6.76 -5.56 10.66
N GLU A 96 5.77 -5.99 11.42
CA GLU A 96 4.42 -6.27 10.92
C GLU A 96 3.77 -5.07 10.21
N MET A 97 3.93 -3.87 10.75
CA MET A 97 3.40 -2.63 10.16
C MET A 97 4.24 -2.14 8.97
N ASN A 98 5.51 -2.51 8.88
CA ASN A 98 6.43 -2.03 7.85
C ASN A 98 6.41 -2.95 6.62
N PHE A 99 5.23 -3.15 6.05
CA PHE A 99 5.03 -3.94 4.85
C PHE A 99 4.78 -3.04 3.63
N SER A 100 4.81 -3.65 2.45
CA SER A 100 4.23 -3.08 1.25
C SER A 100 3.22 -4.04 0.65
N THR A 101 2.25 -3.53 -0.09
CA THR A 101 1.35 -4.34 -0.93
C THR A 101 1.51 -3.89 -2.37
N ALA A 102 1.73 -4.84 -3.28
CA ALA A 102 1.79 -4.57 -4.71
C ALA A 102 0.48 -5.03 -5.35
N ILE A 103 -0.18 -4.10 -6.03
CA ILE A 103 -1.31 -4.37 -6.91
C ILE A 103 -0.78 -4.31 -8.33
N ILE A 104 -0.82 -5.42 -9.04
CA ILE A 104 -0.22 -5.59 -10.35
C ILE A 104 -1.32 -5.81 -11.37
N TRP A 105 -1.38 -4.91 -12.34
CA TRP A 105 -2.31 -4.98 -13.45
C TRP A 105 -1.55 -5.36 -14.72
N THR A 106 -1.95 -6.47 -15.32
CA THR A 106 -1.41 -6.95 -16.59
C THR A 106 -2.35 -6.58 -17.72
N HIS A 107 -1.84 -5.96 -18.77
CA HIS A 107 -2.60 -5.64 -19.97
C HIS A 107 -1.69 -5.72 -21.21
N VAL A 108 -2.28 -5.56 -22.39
CA VAL A 108 -1.57 -5.58 -23.67
C VAL A 108 -1.63 -4.17 -24.26
N GLU A 109 -0.46 -3.60 -24.59
CA GLU A 109 -0.38 -2.30 -25.28
C GLU A 109 -0.71 -2.46 -26.78
N ASP A 110 -0.94 -1.34 -27.49
CA ASP A 110 -1.33 -1.33 -28.92
C ASP A 110 -0.36 -2.09 -29.84
N ASN A 111 0.91 -2.22 -29.43
CA ASN A 111 1.94 -2.96 -30.15
C ASN A 111 1.92 -4.48 -29.90
N GLY A 112 0.97 -4.98 -29.09
CA GLY A 112 0.84 -6.39 -28.74
C GLY A 112 1.73 -6.86 -27.58
N THR A 113 2.47 -5.97 -26.93
CA THR A 113 3.35 -6.30 -25.80
C THR A 113 2.55 -6.42 -24.51
N GLU A 114 2.73 -7.51 -23.77
CA GLU A 114 2.18 -7.67 -22.43
C GLU A 114 2.98 -6.80 -21.45
N VAL A 115 2.29 -5.91 -20.74
CA VAL A 115 2.86 -4.97 -19.76
C VAL A 115 2.26 -5.24 -18.40
N HIS A 116 3.09 -5.14 -17.37
CA HIS A 116 2.70 -5.31 -15.98
C HIS A 116 2.93 -4.02 -15.22
N GLU A 117 1.86 -3.31 -14.89
CA GLU A 117 1.93 -2.10 -14.10
C GLU A 117 1.70 -2.37 -12.62
N THR A 118 2.36 -1.62 -11.76
CA THR A 118 2.24 -1.77 -10.32
C THR A 118 1.88 -0.47 -9.63
N ILE A 119 0.87 -0.54 -8.77
CA ILE A 119 0.65 0.40 -7.67
C ILE A 119 1.23 -0.23 -6.40
N LEU A 120 2.21 0.43 -5.80
CA LEU A 120 2.81 -0.04 -4.54
C LEU A 120 2.33 0.80 -3.37
N THR A 121 1.63 0.20 -2.42
CA THR A 121 1.31 0.88 -1.15
C THR A 121 2.27 0.45 -0.05
N SER A 122 2.80 1.40 0.71
CA SER A 122 3.62 1.16 1.90
C SER A 122 3.22 2.17 2.98
N PRO A 123 2.19 1.88 3.78
CA PRO A 123 1.61 2.81 4.75
C PRO A 123 2.60 3.42 5.75
N HIS A 124 3.51 2.59 6.26
CA HIS A 124 4.47 2.97 7.30
C HIS A 124 5.92 2.95 6.80
N GLY A 125 6.12 2.75 5.50
CA GLY A 125 7.42 2.53 4.90
C GLY A 125 7.99 1.14 5.22
N THR A 126 9.01 0.76 4.47
CA THR A 126 9.77 -0.48 4.65
C THR A 126 11.26 -0.21 4.51
N LEU A 127 12.08 -1.08 5.08
CA LEU A 127 13.52 -1.01 4.86
C LEU A 127 13.80 -1.45 3.42
N LEU A 128 14.66 -0.71 2.72
CA LEU A 128 14.84 -0.90 1.29
C LEU A 128 15.61 -2.19 0.96
N ASP A 129 16.41 -2.71 1.88
CA ASP A 129 17.21 -3.93 1.70
C ASP A 129 16.53 -5.18 2.26
N GLN A 130 15.19 -5.17 2.33
CA GLN A 130 14.41 -6.33 2.78
C GLN A 130 14.27 -7.37 1.67
N GLY A 131 14.38 -8.65 2.05
CA GLY A 131 14.31 -9.79 1.13
C GLY A 131 13.09 -9.78 0.21
N PRO A 132 11.84 -9.71 0.72
CA PRO A 132 10.65 -9.72 -0.14
C PRO A 132 10.57 -8.50 -1.07
N PHE A 133 10.96 -7.32 -0.58
CA PHE A 133 10.96 -6.11 -1.39
C PHE A 133 12.00 -6.19 -2.52
N GLN A 134 13.22 -6.66 -2.22
CA GLN A 134 14.26 -6.89 -3.23
C GLN A 134 13.85 -7.99 -4.24
N ALA A 135 13.27 -9.09 -3.76
CA ALA A 135 12.72 -10.14 -4.61
C ALA A 135 11.69 -9.55 -5.59
N PHE A 136 10.80 -8.68 -5.13
CA PHE A 136 9.83 -8.02 -5.99
C PHE A 136 10.47 -7.12 -7.06
N LEU A 137 11.48 -6.33 -6.70
CA LEU A 137 12.19 -5.48 -7.68
C LEU A 137 12.94 -6.31 -8.74
N ASN A 138 13.51 -7.44 -8.32
CA ASN A 138 14.30 -8.30 -9.19
C ASN A 138 13.47 -9.32 -9.96
N SER A 139 12.21 -9.54 -9.55
CA SER A 139 11.34 -10.56 -10.10
C SER A 139 11.08 -10.40 -11.60
N GLU A 140 10.87 -11.54 -12.25
CA GLU A 140 10.33 -11.64 -13.60
C GLU A 140 8.86 -12.13 -13.58
N PRO A 141 7.99 -11.63 -14.46
CA PRO A 141 8.26 -10.59 -15.45
C PRO A 141 8.44 -9.21 -14.78
N LYS A 142 9.24 -8.32 -15.39
CA LYS A 142 9.42 -6.95 -14.91
C LYS A 142 8.09 -6.20 -14.81
N THR A 143 8.01 -5.33 -13.80
CA THR A 143 6.82 -4.51 -13.53
C THR A 143 7.16 -3.02 -13.57
N ARG A 144 6.41 -2.25 -14.38
CA ARG A 144 6.45 -0.80 -14.45
C ARG A 144 5.82 -0.21 -13.19
N LYS A 145 6.56 0.60 -12.43
CA LYS A 145 6.04 1.20 -11.19
C LYS A 145 5.28 2.47 -11.54
N LEU A 146 3.97 2.36 -11.71
CA LEU A 146 3.11 3.48 -12.09
C LEU A 146 2.97 4.47 -10.93
N ALA A 147 2.62 3.94 -9.75
CA ALA A 147 2.36 4.76 -8.58
C ALA A 147 2.88 4.13 -7.28
N MET A 148 3.15 5.00 -6.30
CA MET A 148 3.35 4.61 -4.92
C MET A 148 2.41 5.37 -3.98
N LEU A 149 1.91 4.68 -2.96
CA LEU A 149 1.11 5.24 -1.88
C LEU A 149 1.94 5.19 -0.59
N HIS A 150 2.30 6.35 -0.06
CA HIS A 150 3.14 6.46 1.14
C HIS A 150 2.95 7.82 1.81
N GLY A 151 2.96 7.86 3.15
CA GLY A 151 2.79 9.10 3.93
C GLY A 151 4.11 9.84 4.18
N ASN A 152 4.03 11.11 4.52
CA ASN A 152 5.19 11.91 4.90
C ASN A 152 5.42 11.98 6.41
N LYS A 153 4.41 11.62 7.19
CA LYS A 153 4.44 11.55 8.65
C LYS A 153 5.36 10.45 9.17
N GLU A 154 6.23 10.81 10.10
CA GLU A 154 6.98 9.88 10.93
C GLU A 154 6.20 9.58 12.21
N SER A 155 6.21 8.33 12.65
CA SER A 155 5.59 7.92 13.92
C SER A 155 6.65 7.29 14.80
N HIS A 156 6.62 7.60 16.10
CA HIS A 156 7.53 7.04 17.09
C HIS A 156 6.76 6.50 18.29
N ILE A 157 7.15 5.31 18.76
CA ILE A 157 6.63 4.69 19.98
C ILE A 157 7.81 4.12 20.76
N GLY A 158 7.94 4.51 22.03
CA GLY A 158 9.05 4.09 22.89
C GLY A 158 10.41 4.52 22.35
N GLY A 159 10.48 5.68 21.70
CA GLY A 159 11.69 6.19 21.02
C GLY A 159 12.07 5.45 19.73
N LYS A 160 11.32 4.42 19.32
CA LYS A 160 11.55 3.71 18.06
C LYS A 160 10.65 4.27 16.97
N GLN A 161 11.23 4.56 15.81
CA GLN A 161 10.46 4.91 14.61
C GLN A 161 9.66 3.71 14.13
N THR A 162 8.36 3.91 13.92
CA THR A 162 7.40 2.90 13.43
C THR A 162 6.89 3.24 12.03
N SER A 163 6.80 4.53 11.68
CA SER A 163 6.51 5.00 10.32
C SER A 163 7.69 5.85 9.81
N PHE A 164 8.15 5.60 8.58
CA PHE A 164 9.38 6.20 8.05
C PHE A 164 9.23 7.59 7.39
N GLY A 165 7.98 8.05 7.19
CA GLY A 165 7.68 9.40 6.73
C GLY A 165 8.39 9.82 5.44
N ALA A 166 8.57 11.13 5.27
CA ALA A 166 9.03 11.72 4.01
C ALA A 166 10.40 11.18 3.55
N LYS A 167 11.35 10.96 4.46
CA LYS A 167 12.68 10.42 4.13
C LYS A 167 12.60 8.96 3.66
N GLY A 168 11.84 8.12 4.37
CA GLY A 168 11.59 6.74 3.96
C GLY A 168 10.86 6.65 2.62
N GLY A 169 9.85 7.50 2.43
CA GLY A 169 9.09 7.61 1.18
C GLY A 169 9.97 8.04 0.01
N LEU A 170 10.85 9.02 0.20
CA LEU A 170 11.80 9.45 -0.83
C LEU A 170 12.77 8.31 -1.19
N GLY A 171 13.31 7.61 -0.19
CA GLY A 171 14.15 6.42 -0.42
C GLY A 171 13.42 5.33 -1.23
N LEU A 172 12.16 5.06 -0.88
CA LEU A 172 11.30 4.12 -1.59
C LEU A 172 11.05 4.57 -3.04
N TYR A 173 10.73 5.84 -3.26
CA TYR A 173 10.57 6.43 -4.59
C TYR A 173 11.81 6.22 -5.46
N ARG A 174 13.01 6.50 -4.92
CA ARG A 174 14.27 6.28 -5.65
C ARG A 174 14.48 4.81 -5.98
N LYS A 175 14.25 3.91 -5.02
CA LYS A 175 14.47 2.48 -5.17
C LYS A 175 13.48 1.83 -6.16
N LEU A 176 12.29 2.39 -6.31
CA LEU A 176 11.30 1.99 -7.31
C LEU A 176 11.61 2.50 -8.73
N GLY A 177 12.66 3.29 -8.91
CA GLY A 177 13.02 3.89 -10.21
C GLY A 177 12.25 5.17 -10.53
N GLY A 178 11.63 5.81 -9.54
CA GLY A 178 10.89 7.05 -9.70
C GLY A 178 9.52 6.84 -10.37
N PRO A 179 8.54 6.26 -9.66
CA PRO A 179 7.18 6.09 -10.19
C PRO A 179 6.57 7.44 -10.59
N LYS A 180 5.67 7.43 -11.58
CA LYS A 180 5.04 8.64 -12.13
C LYS A 180 4.20 9.37 -11.08
N TYR A 181 3.59 8.64 -10.15
CA TYR A 181 2.73 9.22 -9.12
C TYR A 181 3.16 8.80 -7.72
N TRP A 182 3.46 9.77 -6.84
CA TRP A 182 3.50 9.54 -5.40
C TRP A 182 2.24 10.12 -4.77
N VAL A 183 1.30 9.25 -4.40
CA VAL A 183 0.05 9.65 -3.73
C VAL A 183 0.24 9.58 -2.21
N LEU A 184 -0.01 10.70 -1.53
CA LEU A 184 0.03 10.74 -0.08
C LEU A 184 -1.13 9.92 0.50
N SER A 185 -0.79 8.96 1.34
CA SER A 185 -1.73 8.14 2.10
C SER A 185 -1.18 7.95 3.52
N HIS A 186 -2.04 7.59 4.49
CA HIS A 186 -1.60 7.34 5.87
C HIS A 186 -0.86 8.52 6.55
N ASP A 187 -1.11 9.74 6.07
CA ASP A 187 -0.37 10.96 6.45
C ASP A 187 -1.05 11.76 7.58
N LEU A 188 -2.27 11.38 7.97
CA LEU A 188 -3.01 12.07 9.03
C LEU A 188 -2.33 11.87 10.38
N PRO A 189 -2.06 12.95 11.14
CA PRO A 189 -1.63 12.85 12.54
C PRO A 189 -2.67 12.11 13.38
N LEU A 190 -2.21 11.16 14.19
CA LEU A 190 -3.05 10.43 15.12
C LEU A 190 -3.14 11.19 16.45
N ALA A 191 -4.34 11.17 17.02
CA ALA A 191 -4.55 11.63 18.39
C ALA A 191 -4.23 10.48 19.36
N TYR A 192 -3.13 10.60 20.09
CA TYR A 192 -2.71 9.60 21.06
C TYR A 192 -3.27 9.91 22.45
N ALA A 193 -4.00 8.96 23.04
CA ALA A 193 -4.59 9.08 24.37
C ALA A 193 -4.29 7.84 25.23
N GLY A 194 -4.46 7.97 26.55
CA GLY A 194 -4.26 6.88 27.51
C GLY A 194 -2.83 6.79 28.09
N ILE A 195 -2.73 6.13 29.25
CA ILE A 195 -1.49 6.03 30.02
C ILE A 195 -0.37 5.35 29.23
N PHE A 196 -0.70 4.29 28.47
CA PHE A 196 0.28 3.56 27.66
C PHE A 196 0.92 4.46 26.62
N MET A 197 0.11 5.17 25.82
CA MET A 197 0.62 6.05 24.76
C MET A 197 1.46 7.21 25.33
N ARG A 198 1.06 7.74 26.49
CA ARG A 198 1.82 8.78 27.20
C ARG A 198 3.17 8.28 27.70
N LEU A 199 3.21 7.12 28.36
CA LEU A 199 4.44 6.54 28.90
C LEU A 199 5.38 6.07 27.78
N SER A 200 4.84 5.58 26.68
CA SER A 200 5.62 5.24 25.49
C SER A 200 6.09 6.47 24.70
N ARG A 201 5.68 7.69 25.09
CA ARG A 201 5.94 8.93 24.35
C ARG A 201 5.58 8.78 22.87
N ALA A 202 4.41 8.21 22.61
CA ALA A 202 3.93 8.03 21.24
C ALA A 202 3.74 9.41 20.60
N ALA A 203 4.36 9.64 19.45
CA ALA A 203 4.35 10.94 18.79
C ALA A 203 4.42 10.78 17.28
N ASP A 204 3.65 11.62 16.60
CA ASP A 204 3.70 11.80 15.16
C ASP A 204 4.45 13.10 14.86
N THR A 205 5.35 13.06 13.88
CA THR A 205 6.09 14.22 13.39
C THR A 205 5.83 14.37 11.90
N PRO A 206 5.04 15.37 11.48
CA PRO A 206 4.85 15.62 10.06
C PRO A 206 6.16 16.16 9.47
N ARG A 207 6.57 15.60 8.34
CA ARG A 207 7.69 16.09 7.53
C ARG A 207 7.18 16.48 6.16
N THR A 208 7.89 17.36 5.47
CA THR A 208 7.59 17.72 4.09
C THR A 208 8.52 16.99 3.13
N LEU A 209 8.15 16.95 1.85
CA LEU A 209 9.04 16.43 0.82
C LEU A 209 10.30 17.29 0.71
N GLU A 210 10.15 18.61 0.84
CA GLU A 210 11.25 19.57 0.85
C GLU A 210 12.26 19.24 1.95
N TRP A 211 11.77 18.98 3.17
CA TRP A 211 12.62 18.57 4.29
C TRP A 211 13.42 17.29 3.96
N ALA A 212 12.81 16.32 3.28
CA ALA A 212 13.50 15.09 2.88
C ALA A 212 14.52 15.32 1.76
N LEU A 213 14.22 16.19 0.80
CA LEU A 213 15.14 16.57 -0.29
C LEU A 213 16.35 17.34 0.24
N ASP A 214 16.15 18.26 1.19
CA ASP A 214 17.24 18.98 1.84
C ASP A 214 18.17 18.01 2.57
N HIS A 215 17.63 17.01 3.25
CA HIS A 215 18.45 15.96 3.89
C HIS A 215 19.17 15.07 2.85
N GLU A 216 18.51 14.68 1.75
CA GLU A 216 19.16 13.93 0.65
C GLU A 216 20.35 14.74 0.08
N PHE A 217 20.18 16.05 -0.09
CA PHE A 217 21.22 16.95 -0.56
C PHE A 217 22.37 17.08 0.43
N LEU A 218 22.08 17.27 1.73
CA LEU A 218 23.12 17.35 2.76
C LEU A 218 23.93 16.05 2.88
N GLU A 219 23.30 14.89 2.68
CA GLU A 219 23.95 13.59 2.79
C GLU A 219 24.75 13.20 1.53
N GLN A 220 24.28 13.59 0.33
CA GLN A 220 24.84 13.11 -0.95
C GLN A 220 25.48 14.21 -1.81
N GLY A 221 25.26 15.49 -1.48
CA GLY A 221 25.73 16.65 -2.24
C GLY A 221 25.13 16.79 -3.64
N LEU A 222 24.05 16.07 -3.96
CA LEU A 222 23.48 16.02 -5.31
C LEU A 222 22.01 16.44 -5.34
N HIS A 223 21.68 17.41 -6.17
CA HIS A 223 20.29 17.73 -6.49
C HIS A 223 19.73 16.69 -7.47
N ARG A 224 18.79 15.88 -6.98
CA ARG A 224 18.05 14.91 -7.80
C ARG A 224 16.67 15.44 -8.18
N LYS A 225 16.09 14.86 -9.23
CA LYS A 225 14.72 15.21 -9.68
C LYS A 225 13.75 15.11 -8.49
N ARG A 226 12.97 16.17 -8.28
CA ARG A 226 11.89 16.22 -7.29
C ARG A 226 10.76 15.26 -7.70
N PRO A 227 10.24 14.41 -6.79
CA PRO A 227 9.03 13.62 -7.03
C PRO A 227 7.77 14.47 -7.21
N ASP A 228 6.89 14.03 -8.09
CA ASP A 228 5.54 14.58 -8.20
C ASP A 228 4.64 13.94 -7.14
N VAL A 229 4.25 14.74 -6.14
CA VAL A 229 3.49 14.30 -4.97
C VAL A 229 2.06 14.81 -5.03
N PHE A 230 1.11 13.90 -4.90
CA PHE A 230 -0.32 14.16 -5.04
C PHE A 230 -1.01 13.97 -3.69
N LYS A 231 -1.76 14.97 -3.25
CA LYS A 231 -2.58 14.91 -2.04
C LYS A 231 -4.04 14.91 -2.43
N MET A 232 -4.75 13.85 -2.09
CA MET A 232 -6.20 13.74 -2.32
C MET A 232 -6.97 14.21 -1.09
N THR A 233 -8.06 14.94 -1.32
CA THR A 233 -9.05 15.23 -0.29
C THR A 233 -9.93 14.01 -0.03
N ASN A 234 -10.60 13.97 1.12
CA ASN A 234 -11.58 12.92 1.39
C ASN A 234 -12.69 12.94 0.30
N GLY A 235 -13.03 11.78 -0.25
CA GLY A 235 -13.93 11.65 -1.40
C GLY A 235 -13.34 12.08 -2.75
N GLY A 236 -12.07 12.50 -2.79
CA GLY A 236 -11.38 12.84 -4.03
C GLY A 236 -10.98 11.62 -4.84
N CYS A 237 -10.69 11.82 -6.13
CA CYS A 237 -10.25 10.79 -7.07
C CYS A 237 -9.04 11.30 -7.86
N LEU A 238 -8.06 10.42 -8.08
CA LEU A 238 -6.95 10.62 -9.00
C LEU A 238 -6.96 9.48 -10.00
N VAL A 239 -7.10 9.83 -11.28
CA VAL A 239 -6.97 8.86 -12.38
C VAL A 239 -5.48 8.79 -12.75
N LEU A 240 -4.93 7.57 -12.77
CA LEU A 240 -3.55 7.32 -13.14
C LEU A 240 -3.51 7.00 -14.63
N GLU A 241 -2.71 7.73 -15.39
CA GLU A 241 -2.49 7.46 -16.80
C GLU A 241 -1.24 6.58 -16.95
N ALA A 242 -1.47 5.38 -17.47
CA ALA A 242 -0.47 4.38 -17.82
C ALA A 242 0.43 4.86 -18.97
#